data_AF-A0A409V7F9-F1
#
_entry.id   AF-A0A409V7F9-F1
#
_cell.length_a   1.000
_cell.length_b   1.000
_cell.length_c   1.000
_cell.angle_alpha   90.00
_cell.angle_beta   90.00
_cell.angle_gamma   90.00
#
_symmetry.space_group_name_H-M   'P 1'
#
loop_
_entity.id
_entity.type
_entity.pdbx_description
1 polymer ?
#
loop_
_entity_poly.entity_id
_entity_poly.type
_entity_poly.pdbx_seq_one_letter_code
_entity_poly.pdbx_strand_id
1 'polypeptide(L)'
;LISFLSWLDYCDQLIGVANPYVAKSLSKSIRETFLDVIMEPSLLQTSETGAVLATAYLTRCLRTVCSHPLLAEFCKFILGDDMLPEVEGTDKWRVRRRLIDRCDHLSE
;
A
#
# COMPACT_ATOMS: atom_id res chain seq x y z
N LEU A 1 14.29 6.41 -7.63
CA LEU A 1 13.06 5.71 -8.03
C LEU A 1 13.32 4.39 -8.74
N ILE A 2 14.06 4.36 -9.85
CA ILE A 2 14.30 3.12 -10.63
C ILE A 2 14.86 2.00 -9.75
N SER A 3 15.93 2.26 -8.98
CA SER A 3 16.54 1.26 -8.09
C SER A 3 15.57 0.70 -7.04
N PHE A 4 14.67 1.54 -6.53
CA PHE A 4 13.64 1.11 -5.58
C PHE A 4 12.62 0.18 -6.26
N LEU A 5 12.14 0.55 -7.44
CA LEU A 5 11.18 -0.30 -8.17
C LEU A 5 11.82 -1.61 -8.65
N SER A 6 13.09 -1.60 -9.02
CA SER A 6 13.84 -2.81 -9.32
C SER A 6 14.01 -3.70 -8.09
N TRP A 7 14.24 -3.13 -6.91
CA TRP A 7 14.27 -3.88 -5.64
C TRP A 7 12.90 -4.50 -5.34
N LEU A 8 11.82 -3.73 -5.49
CA LEU A 8 10.46 -4.21 -5.23
C LEU A 8 10.06 -5.33 -6.21
N ASP A 9 10.37 -5.17 -7.50
CA ASP A 9 10.16 -6.19 -8.53
C ASP A 9 10.94 -7.47 -8.22
N TYR A 10 12.21 -7.35 -7.82
CA TYR A 10 13.00 -8.50 -7.36
C TYR A 10 12.36 -9.21 -6.16
N CYS A 11 11.92 -8.46 -5.15
CA CYS A 11 11.22 -9.03 -4.00
C CYS A 11 9.94 -9.75 -4.41
N ASP A 12 9.16 -9.17 -5.32
CA ASP A 12 7.91 -9.76 -5.82
C ASP A 12 8.16 -11.08 -6.58
N GLN A 13 9.14 -11.10 -7.48
CA GLN A 13 9.54 -12.31 -8.21
C GLN A 13 10.02 -13.40 -7.25
N LEU A 14 10.83 -13.05 -6.24
CA LEU A 14 11.29 -13.99 -5.22
C LEU A 14 10.13 -14.56 -4.39
N ILE A 15 9.20 -13.71 -3.97
CA ILE A 15 7.98 -14.13 -3.24
C ILE A 15 7.16 -15.10 -4.09
N GLY A 16 7.07 -14.86 -5.40
CA GLY A 16 6.32 -15.70 -6.34
C GLY A 16 6.83 -17.15 -6.45
N VAL A 17 8.12 -17.39 -6.18
CA VAL A 17 8.74 -18.73 -6.31
C VAL A 17 9.19 -19.33 -4.97
N ALA A 18 9.14 -18.57 -3.88
CA ALA A 18 9.58 -19.01 -2.57
C ALA A 18 8.64 -20.05 -1.94
N ASN A 19 9.17 -20.77 -0.93
CA ASN A 19 8.34 -21.60 -0.06
C ASN A 19 7.19 -20.75 0.56
N PRO A 20 5.96 -21.27 0.65
CA PRO A 20 4.80 -20.49 1.12
C PRO A 20 4.98 -19.78 2.46
N TYR A 21 5.70 -20.39 3.41
CA TYR A 21 5.97 -19.76 4.71
C TYR A 21 6.92 -18.56 4.57
N VAL A 22 7.95 -18.70 3.73
CA VAL A 22 8.90 -17.62 3.45
C VAL A 22 8.23 -16.51 2.66
N ALA A 23 7.46 -16.84 1.63
CA ALA A 23 6.71 -15.88 0.82
C ALA A 23 5.78 -15.02 1.69
N LYS A 24 5.02 -15.65 2.59
CA LYS A 24 4.15 -14.97 3.55
C LYS A 24 4.92 -14.10 4.54
N SER A 25 6.04 -14.59 5.07
CA SER A 25 6.85 -13.81 6.02
C SER A 25 7.49 -12.60 5.35
N LEU A 26 7.98 -12.76 4.12
CA LEU A 26 8.63 -11.69 3.37
C LEU A 26 7.62 -10.63 2.92
N SER A 27 6.44 -11.03 2.42
CA SER A 27 5.39 -10.06 2.06
C SER A 27 4.92 -9.26 3.27
N LYS A 28 4.72 -9.93 4.41
CA LYS A 28 4.36 -9.27 5.66
C LYS A 28 5.44 -8.29 6.14
N SER A 29 6.71 -8.65 6.02
CA SER A 29 7.82 -7.75 6.35
C SER A 29 7.81 -6.49 5.47
N ILE A 30 7.53 -6.60 4.17
CA ILE A 30 7.40 -5.43 3.29
C ILE A 30 6.23 -4.54 3.74
N ARG A 31 5.09 -5.11 4.16
CA ARG A 31 3.99 -4.32 4.73
C ARG A 31 4.44 -3.56 5.96
N GLU A 32 4.97 -4.26 6.96
CA GLU A 32 5.33 -3.68 8.25
C GLU A 32 6.46 -2.64 8.13
N THR A 33 7.43 -2.85 7.25
CA THR A 33 8.63 -2.00 7.16
C THR A 33 8.54 -0.88 6.13
N PHE A 34 7.78 -1.08 5.05
CA PHE A 34 7.64 -0.09 3.99
C PHE A 34 6.24 0.52 3.93
N LEU A 35 5.18 -0.29 3.90
CA LEU A 35 3.82 0.25 3.78
C LEU A 35 3.41 1.01 5.04
N ASP A 36 3.53 0.38 6.20
CA ASP A 36 3.05 0.95 7.46
C ASP A 36 3.98 2.08 7.96
N VAL A 37 5.30 1.88 7.88
CA VAL A 37 6.27 2.84 8.43
C VAL A 37 6.57 4.00 7.49
N ILE A 38 6.51 3.80 6.16
CA ILE A 38 6.90 4.83 5.19
C ILE A 38 5.70 5.34 4.40
N MET A 39 4.89 4.45 3.81
CA MET A 39 3.80 4.86 2.94
C MET A 39 2.63 5.46 3.71
N GLU A 40 2.21 4.88 4.84
CA GLU A 40 1.11 5.41 5.65
C GLU A 40 1.32 6.89 6.04
N PRO A 41 2.41 7.28 6.74
CA PRO A 41 2.59 8.68 7.10
C PRO A 41 2.70 9.59 5.86
N SER A 42 3.26 9.08 4.76
CA SER A 42 3.34 9.81 3.50
C SER A 42 1.98 10.03 2.84
N LEU A 43 1.01 9.14 3.03
CA LEU A 43 -0.36 9.29 2.52
C LEU A 43 -1.22 10.15 3.46
N LEU A 44 -0.99 10.06 4.77
CA LEU A 44 -1.75 10.79 5.79
C LEU A 44 -1.27 12.24 5.99
N GLN A 45 -0.20 12.66 5.30
CA GLN A 45 0.32 14.01 5.44
C GLN A 45 -0.70 15.10 5.03
N THR A 46 -0.48 16.30 5.55
CA THR A 46 -1.30 17.48 5.27
C THR A 46 -1.00 18.09 3.91
N SER A 47 0.28 18.09 3.50
CA SER A 47 0.74 18.59 2.20
C SER A 47 0.04 17.85 1.05
N GLU A 48 -0.69 18.60 0.22
CA GLU A 48 -1.40 18.06 -0.94
C GLU A 48 -0.44 17.49 -1.98
N THR A 49 0.57 18.27 -2.39
CA THR A 49 1.60 17.81 -3.33
C THR A 49 2.33 16.57 -2.81
N GLY A 50 2.61 16.51 -1.51
CA GLY A 50 3.23 15.34 -0.89
C GLY A 50 2.33 14.11 -0.93
N ALA A 51 1.05 14.27 -0.60
CA ALA A 51 0.06 13.19 -0.64
C ALA A 51 -0.19 12.67 -2.07
N VAL A 52 -0.26 13.57 -3.07
CA VAL A 52 -0.38 13.20 -4.49
C VAL A 52 0.84 12.39 -4.93
N LEU A 53 2.05 12.84 -4.57
CA LEU A 53 3.28 12.10 -4.88
C LEU A 53 3.30 10.72 -4.22
N ALA A 54 2.91 10.62 -2.94
CA ALA A 54 2.81 9.35 -2.22
C ALA A 54 1.79 8.41 -2.89
N THR A 55 0.65 8.94 -3.33
CA THR A 55 -0.38 8.18 -4.05
C THR A 55 0.12 7.68 -5.41
N ALA A 56 0.88 8.52 -6.14
CA ALA A 56 1.51 8.12 -7.39
C ALA A 56 2.56 7.00 -7.18
N TYR A 57 3.34 7.07 -6.10
CA TYR A 57 4.27 6.01 -5.73
C TYR A 57 3.54 4.71 -5.38
N LEU A 58 2.50 4.77 -4.55
CA LEU A 58 1.69 3.60 -4.21
C LEU A 58 1.09 2.95 -5.47
N THR A 59 0.54 3.79 -6.36
CA THR A 59 -0.01 3.35 -7.65
C THR A 59 1.05 2.67 -8.51
N ARG A 60 2.28 3.20 -8.52
CA ARG A 60 3.39 2.60 -9.27
C ARG A 60 3.78 1.25 -8.67
N CYS A 61 3.85 1.11 -7.36
CA CYS A 61 4.10 -0.17 -6.69
C CYS A 61 3.04 -1.21 -7.06
N LEU A 62 1.75 -0.86 -6.99
CA LEU A 62 0.63 -1.74 -7.36
C LEU A 62 0.69 -2.21 -8.82
N ARG A 63 1.26 -1.40 -9.72
CA ARG A 63 1.47 -1.77 -11.13
C ARG A 63 2.71 -2.64 -11.36
N THR A 64 3.59 -2.78 -10.36
CA THR A 64 4.80 -3.60 -10.42
C THR A 64 4.59 -4.96 -9.77
N VAL A 65 3.89 -5.02 -8.64
CA VAL A 65 3.69 -6.24 -7.86
C VAL A 65 2.66 -7.15 -8.53
N CYS A 66 3.00 -8.43 -8.70
CA CYS A 66 2.17 -9.47 -9.30
C CYS A 66 1.96 -10.68 -8.38
N SER A 67 2.84 -10.93 -7.39
CA SER A 67 2.73 -12.12 -6.54
C SER A 67 1.53 -12.03 -5.59
N HIS A 68 0.76 -13.11 -5.51
CA HIS A 68 -0.44 -13.14 -4.65
C HIS A 68 -0.16 -12.78 -3.18
N PRO A 69 0.90 -13.29 -2.51
CA PRO A 69 1.16 -12.94 -1.12
C PRO A 69 1.48 -11.45 -0.92
N LEU A 70 2.20 -10.82 -1.84
CA LEU A 70 2.55 -9.40 -1.72
C LEU A 70 1.35 -8.51 -2.09
N LEU A 71 0.62 -8.83 -3.16
CA LEU A 71 -0.63 -8.14 -3.51
C LEU A 71 -1.64 -8.17 -2.35
N ALA A 72 -1.79 -9.30 -1.67
CA ALA A 72 -2.68 -9.41 -0.52
C ALA A 72 -2.30 -8.44 0.61
N GLU A 73 -1.00 -8.24 0.86
CA GLU A 73 -0.56 -7.28 1.88
C GLU A 73 -0.77 -5.82 1.44
N PHE A 74 -0.60 -5.50 0.16
CA PHE A 74 -0.99 -4.18 -0.38
C PHE A 74 -2.51 -3.94 -0.25
N CYS A 75 -3.33 -4.96 -0.54
CA CYS A 75 -4.79 -4.87 -0.36
C CYS A 75 -5.15 -4.63 1.11
N LYS A 76 -4.55 -5.37 2.05
CA LYS A 76 -4.80 -5.17 3.49
C LYS A 76 -4.37 -3.79 3.97
N PHE A 77 -3.26 -3.28 3.46
CA PHE A 77 -2.80 -1.92 3.75
C PHE A 77 -3.82 -0.86 3.31
N ILE A 78 -4.35 -0.98 2.09
CA ILE A 78 -5.26 0.02 1.51
C ILE A 78 -6.69 -0.14 2.05
N LEU A 79 -7.19 -1.37 2.14
CA LEU A 79 -8.60 -1.67 2.42
C LEU A 79 -8.87 -2.04 3.87
N GLY A 80 -7.83 -2.41 4.61
CA GLY A 80 -7.92 -3.04 5.92
C GLY A 80 -7.90 -4.57 5.86
N ASP A 81 -7.73 -5.19 7.03
CA ASP A 81 -7.77 -6.65 7.17
C ASP A 81 -9.19 -7.22 7.01
N ASP A 82 -10.21 -6.39 7.18
CA ASP A 82 -11.62 -6.76 7.01
C ASP A 82 -12.16 -6.14 5.71
N MET A 83 -12.77 -6.95 4.83
CA MET A 83 -13.45 -6.49 3.60
C MET A 83 -14.80 -5.80 3.87
N LEU A 84 -14.94 -5.18 5.04
CA LEU A 84 -16.16 -4.49 5.44
C LEU A 84 -16.24 -3.11 4.78
N PRO A 85 -17.45 -2.62 4.47
CA PRO A 85 -17.66 -1.28 3.95
C PRO A 85 -17.01 -0.20 4.83
N GLU A 86 -16.66 0.94 4.23
CA GLU A 86 -16.29 2.14 4.99
C GLU A 86 -17.53 2.66 5.74
N VAL A 87 -17.36 2.93 7.03
CA VAL A 87 -18.42 3.45 7.89
C VAL A 87 -17.95 4.77 8.49
N GLU A 88 -18.79 5.79 8.39
CA GLU A 88 -18.49 7.10 8.93
C GLU A 88 -18.19 7.04 10.45
N GLY A 89 -17.28 7.88 10.92
CA GLY A 89 -16.88 7.95 12.33
C GLY A 89 -15.89 6.87 12.82
N THR A 90 -15.52 5.89 11.99
CA THR A 90 -14.51 4.88 12.36
C THR A 90 -13.11 5.29 11.90
N ASP A 91 -12.13 5.34 12.81
CA ASP A 91 -10.72 5.65 12.49
C ASP A 91 -9.86 4.38 12.27
N LYS A 92 -10.51 3.22 12.09
CA LYS A 92 -9.86 1.92 11.99
C LYS A 92 -8.97 1.80 10.74
N TRP A 93 -9.36 2.45 9.63
CA TRP A 93 -8.70 2.32 8.31
C TRP A 93 -8.33 3.68 7.74
N ARG A 94 -7.39 4.35 8.40
CA ARG A 94 -6.99 5.74 8.13
C ARG A 94 -6.58 5.98 6.68
N VAL A 95 -5.82 5.06 6.09
CA VAL A 95 -5.38 5.15 4.68
C VAL A 95 -6.58 5.10 3.74
N ARG A 96 -7.49 4.14 3.92
CA ARG A 96 -8.71 3.98 3.11
C ARG A 96 -9.54 5.26 3.10
N ARG A 97 -9.86 5.76 4.29
CA ARG A 97 -10.61 7.01 4.49
C ARG A 97 -9.91 8.19 3.83
N ARG A 98 -8.60 8.34 4.07
CA ARG A 98 -7.84 9.45 3.50
C ARG A 98 -7.84 9.45 1.98
N LEU A 99 -7.76 8.28 1.35
CA LEU A 99 -7.80 8.17 -0.11
C LEU A 99 -9.20 8.56 -0.66
N ILE A 100 -10.28 8.16 0.03
CA ILE A 100 -11.65 8.54 -0.33
C ILE A 100 -11.86 10.05 -0.20
N ASP A 101 -11.50 10.63 0.94
CA ASP A 101 -11.65 12.08 1.19
C ASP A 101 -10.97 12.92 0.10
N ARG A 102 -9.84 12.43 -0.44
CA ARG A 102 -9.09 13.10 -1.51
C ARG A 102 -9.74 12.98 -2.89
N CYS A 103 -10.59 12.00 -3.13
CA CYS A 103 -11.37 11.91 -4.37
C CYS A 103 -12.47 12.97 -4.41
N ASP A 104 -13.05 13.34 -3.26
CA ASP A 104 -14.15 14.32 -3.19
C ASP A 104 -13.69 15.74 -3.54
N HIS A 105 -12.41 16.08 -3.29
CA HIS A 105 -11.84 17.40 -3.59
C HIS A 105 -11.67 17.72 -5.09
N LEU A 106 -11.84 16.75 -6.00
CA LEU A 106 -11.86 17.00 -7.45
C LEU A 106 -13.24 17.47 -7.96
N SER A 107 -14.22 17.59 -7.07
CA SER A 107 -15.60 17.98 -7.39
C SER A 107 -15.87 19.49 -7.21
N GLU A 108 -14.86 20.30 -6.84
CA GLU A 108 -14.92 21.77 -6.80
C GLU A 108 -14.18 22.41 -7.99
#